data_AF-A0A1G3UHW6-F1
#
_entry.id   AF-A0A1G3UHW6-F1
#
_cell.length_a   1.000
_cell.length_b   1.000
_cell.length_c   1.000
_cell.angle_alpha   90.00
_cell.angle_beta   90.00
_cell.angle_gamma   90.00
#
_symmetry.space_group_name_H-M   'P 1'
#
loop_
_entity.id
_entity.type
_entity.pdbx_description
1 polymer ?
#
loop_
_entity_poly.entity_id
_entity_poly.type
_entity_poly.pdbx_seq_one_letter_code
_entity_poly.pdbx_strand_id
1 'polypeptide(L)'
;MGTIFLFYYLYKLYQLYKEEVEQEKEWVQEAVNEKIDEEPEQLYELNTDKIKYSLYNPSFEGLHELSSLYKLVVHNNLWIDEPFHTKFYEFLMIINDNNFMIIDPLSKVITINMRDKYNKVQTSKSYQVYSTKEIIKYAIPYCMDNIKRFNKKDAQNLLISIFVVALKQSVHYLSHEVPQNSIDKLLKGYKHAQAVRSIVELVEEADEQLYFIQESIYDAFTVLETFPYNDSEVSKVIEKRRQPPQKLLQKI
;
A
#
# COMPACT_ATOMS: atom_id res chain seq x y z
N MET A 1 -35.59 32.69 -16.69
CA MET A 1 -35.76 31.70 -15.60
C MET A 1 -34.51 30.83 -15.33
N GLY A 2 -33.45 30.82 -16.16
CA GLY A 2 -32.26 29.99 -15.91
C GLY A 2 -31.15 30.63 -15.05
N THR A 3 -31.00 31.96 -15.08
CA THR A 3 -29.92 32.66 -14.37
C THR A 3 -30.14 32.76 -12.86
N ILE A 4 -31.40 32.93 -12.43
CA ILE A 4 -31.76 33.01 -11.00
C ILE A 4 -31.51 31.67 -10.30
N PHE A 5 -31.74 30.55 -10.99
CA PHE A 5 -31.50 29.22 -10.45
C PHE A 5 -30.00 28.93 -10.27
N LEU A 6 -29.17 29.43 -11.18
CA LEU A 6 -27.72 29.29 -11.12
C LEU A 6 -27.13 30.10 -9.95
N PHE A 7 -27.64 31.33 -9.74
CA PHE A 7 -27.24 32.16 -8.59
C PHE A 7 -27.68 31.54 -7.26
N TYR A 8 -28.89 30.98 -7.18
CA TYR A 8 -29.36 30.30 -5.98
C TYR A 8 -28.52 29.05 -5.66
N TYR A 9 -28.15 28.28 -6.69
CA TYR A 9 -27.30 27.10 -6.55
C TYR A 9 -25.88 27.45 -6.07
N LEU A 10 -25.27 28.49 -6.66
CA LEU A 10 -23.95 28.98 -6.25
C LEU A 10 -23.97 29.55 -4.82
N TYR A 11 -25.03 30.25 -4.45
CA TYR A 11 -25.22 30.77 -3.09
C TYR A 11 -25.35 29.64 -2.06
N LYS A 12 -26.06 28.55 -2.41
CA LYS A 12 -26.18 27.38 -1.54
C LYS A 12 -24.85 26.64 -1.36
N LEU A 13 -24.04 26.53 -2.42
CA LEU A 13 -22.67 26.00 -2.37
C LEU A 13 -21.76 26.85 -1.48
N TYR A 14 -21.88 28.18 -1.56
CA TYR A 14 -21.12 29.09 -0.71
C TYR A 14 -21.49 28.97 0.77
N GLN A 15 -22.77 28.81 1.10
CA GLN A 15 -23.20 28.60 2.49
C GLN A 15 -22.69 27.27 3.07
N LEU A 16 -22.72 26.20 2.29
CA LEU A 16 -22.14 24.90 2.70
C LEU A 16 -20.63 24.98 2.95
N TYR A 17 -19.89 25.69 2.09
CA TYR A 17 -18.46 25.90 2.27
C TYR A 17 -18.17 26.75 3.52
N LYS A 18 -19.01 27.75 3.80
CA LYS A 18 -18.88 28.58 4.99
C LYS A 18 -19.14 27.79 6.27
N GLU A 19 -20.15 26.92 6.28
CA GLU A 19 -20.45 26.02 7.41
C GLU A 19 -19.31 25.01 7.67
N GLU A 20 -18.69 24.44 6.63
CA GLU A 20 -17.51 23.56 6.78
C GLU A 20 -16.32 24.31 7.41
N VAL A 21 -16.07 25.56 6.99
CA VAL A 21 -14.99 26.40 7.53
C VAL A 21 -15.29 26.87 8.96
N GLU A 22 -16.56 27.12 9.31
CA GLU A 22 -16.97 27.44 10.69
C GLU A 22 -16.86 26.22 11.61
N GLN A 23 -17.23 25.02 11.15
CA GLN A 23 -17.01 23.78 11.88
C GLN A 23 -15.53 23.46 12.08
N GLU A 24 -14.69 23.69 11.08
CA GLU A 24 -13.23 23.50 11.19
C GLU A 24 -12.61 24.48 12.19
N LYS A 25 -13.15 25.71 12.30
CA LYS A 25 -12.74 26.70 13.31
C LYS A 25 -13.22 26.34 14.72
N GLU A 26 -14.44 25.83 14.87
CA GLU A 26 -14.97 25.35 16.15
C GLU A 26 -14.19 24.14 16.67
N TRP A 27 -13.84 23.18 15.80
CA TRP A 27 -12.97 22.05 16.15
C TRP A 27 -11.57 22.50 16.59
N VAL A 28 -11.00 23.51 15.92
CA VAL A 28 -9.71 24.09 16.32
C VAL A 28 -9.81 24.84 17.65
N GLN A 29 -10.95 25.48 17.96
CA GLN A 29 -11.17 26.16 19.24
C GLN A 29 -11.45 25.20 20.39
N GLU A 30 -12.15 24.07 20.17
CA GLU A 30 -12.32 23.02 21.17
C GLU A 30 -10.99 22.30 21.48
N ALA A 31 -10.15 22.07 20.47
CA ALA A 31 -8.82 21.49 20.65
C ALA A 31 -7.84 22.39 21.44
N VAL A 32 -8.10 23.70 21.52
CA VAL A 32 -7.28 24.67 22.28
C VAL A 32 -7.71 24.78 23.76
N ASN A 33 -8.91 24.31 24.12
CA ASN A 33 -9.44 24.43 25.49
C ASN A 33 -9.27 23.17 26.36
N GLU A 34 -8.80 22.05 25.81
CA GLU A 34 -8.32 20.95 26.66
C GLU A 34 -7.01 21.37 27.31
N LYS A 35 -7.00 21.43 28.65
CA LYS A 35 -5.81 21.73 29.45
C LYS A 35 -4.74 20.68 29.18
N ILE A 36 -3.77 21.05 28.35
CA ILE A 36 -2.52 20.33 28.14
C ILE A 36 -1.61 20.67 29.33
N ASP A 37 -1.12 19.66 30.04
CA ASP A 37 -0.06 19.83 31.03
C ASP A 37 1.15 20.47 30.33
N GLU A 38 1.69 21.56 30.91
CA GLU A 38 2.80 22.34 30.37
C GLU A 38 4.07 21.48 30.22
N GLU A 39 4.33 20.97 29.01
CA GLU A 39 5.69 20.61 28.60
C GLU A 39 6.46 21.89 28.22
N PRO A 40 7.75 22.00 28.58
CA PRO A 40 8.51 23.25 28.43
C PRO A 40 8.60 23.68 26.96
N GLU A 41 8.35 24.97 26.72
CA GLU A 41 8.46 25.62 25.41
C GLU A 41 9.81 25.31 24.74
N GLN A 42 9.79 24.45 23.72
CA GLN A 42 10.91 24.30 22.80
C GLN A 42 10.72 25.29 21.65
N LEU A 43 11.49 26.37 21.68
CA LEU A 43 11.63 27.31 20.57
C LEU A 43 12.14 26.54 19.33
N TYR A 44 11.30 26.42 18.30
CA TYR A 44 11.69 25.86 17.02
C TYR A 44 12.33 26.94 16.15
N GLU A 45 13.66 26.99 16.16
CA GLU A 45 14.39 27.59 15.05
C GLU A 45 14.33 26.62 13.86
N LEU A 46 13.51 26.97 12.86
CA LEU A 46 13.47 26.31 11.55
C LEU A 46 14.81 26.54 10.86
N ASN A 47 15.78 25.66 11.13
CA ASN A 47 17.01 25.59 10.37
C ASN A 47 16.87 24.52 9.27
N THR A 48 16.83 25.02 8.05
CA THR A 48 16.85 24.27 6.78
C THR A 48 18.15 23.49 6.67
N ASP A 49 18.13 22.20 6.97
CA ASP A 49 18.76 21.13 6.17
C ASP A 49 18.67 19.78 6.90
N LYS A 50 17.80 18.91 6.37
CA LYS A 50 17.73 17.45 6.63
C LYS A 50 17.36 17.02 8.05
N ILE A 51 16.24 17.49 8.58
CA ILE A 51 15.55 16.77 9.65
C ILE A 51 14.69 15.68 9.00
N LYS A 52 15.03 14.39 9.21
CA LYS A 52 14.22 13.27 8.73
C LYS A 52 13.21 12.89 9.81
N TYR A 53 11.94 13.16 9.52
CA TYR A 53 10.84 12.75 10.38
C TYR A 53 10.40 11.35 9.97
N SER A 54 10.43 10.40 10.91
CA SER A 54 9.82 9.08 10.74
C SER A 54 8.72 8.95 11.78
N LEU A 55 7.50 8.67 11.32
CA LEU A 55 6.34 8.46 12.20
C LEU A 55 6.24 6.99 12.67
N TYR A 56 6.75 6.07 11.86
CA TYR A 56 6.91 4.65 12.19
C TYR A 56 8.39 4.32 12.21
N ASN A 57 8.84 3.35 13.01
CA ASN A 57 10.21 2.87 12.94
C ASN A 57 10.27 1.48 12.28
N PRO A 58 10.55 1.40 10.96
CA PRO A 58 10.49 0.12 10.24
C PRO A 58 11.45 -0.93 10.79
N SER A 59 12.57 -0.51 11.38
CA SER A 59 13.57 -1.44 11.92
C SER A 59 13.17 -1.99 13.28
N PHE A 60 12.49 -1.23 14.12
CA PHE A 60 12.04 -1.74 15.42
C PHE A 60 10.68 -2.46 15.36
N GLU A 61 9.90 -2.20 14.31
CA GLU A 61 8.54 -2.72 14.16
C GLU A 61 8.46 -3.98 13.27
N GLY A 62 9.61 -4.48 12.81
CA GLY A 62 9.73 -5.76 12.09
C GLY A 62 9.63 -5.65 10.57
N LEU A 63 9.67 -4.46 9.98
CA LEU A 63 9.70 -4.21 8.53
C LEU A 63 11.13 -4.18 7.96
N HIS A 64 12.08 -4.91 8.54
CA HIS A 64 13.50 -4.84 8.15
C HIS A 64 13.71 -4.99 6.63
N GLU A 65 13.01 -5.93 6.00
CA GLU A 65 13.17 -6.24 4.59
C GLU A 65 12.56 -5.18 3.65
N LEU A 66 11.59 -4.39 4.14
CA LEU A 66 10.91 -3.31 3.41
C LEU A 66 11.31 -1.90 3.93
N SER A 67 12.26 -1.81 4.85
CA SER A 67 12.72 -0.55 5.45
C SER A 67 13.30 0.42 4.41
N SER A 68 13.99 -0.11 3.40
CA SER A 68 14.53 0.67 2.27
C SER A 68 13.41 1.30 1.44
N LEU A 69 12.33 0.57 1.23
CA LEU A 69 11.15 1.03 0.49
C LEU A 69 10.41 2.13 1.26
N TYR A 70 10.24 1.95 2.57
CA TYR A 70 9.67 3.00 3.43
C TYR A 70 10.50 4.29 3.39
N LYS A 71 11.84 4.16 3.50
CA LYS A 71 12.75 5.31 3.37
C LYS A 71 12.65 5.98 2.00
N LEU A 72 12.57 5.20 0.91
CA LEU A 72 12.44 5.73 -0.44
C LEU A 72 11.13 6.52 -0.63
N VAL A 73 10.02 6.02 -0.11
CA VAL A 73 8.70 6.61 -0.31
C VAL A 73 8.47 7.78 0.65
N VAL A 74 8.66 7.55 1.95
CA VAL A 74 8.28 8.50 3.01
C VAL A 74 9.38 9.51 3.27
N HIS A 75 10.63 9.07 3.48
CA HIS A 75 11.71 9.99 3.85
C HIS A 75 12.20 10.81 2.66
N ASN A 76 12.42 10.17 1.52
CA ASN A 76 13.01 10.88 0.37
C ASN A 76 11.99 11.80 -0.34
N ASN A 77 10.68 11.54 -0.22
CA ASN A 77 9.65 12.37 -0.88
C ASN A 77 8.78 13.17 0.11
N LEU A 78 9.01 13.03 1.42
CA LEU A 78 8.22 13.68 2.48
C LEU A 78 6.71 13.39 2.38
N TRP A 79 6.35 12.17 2.01
CA TRP A 79 4.95 11.72 1.91
C TRP A 79 4.44 11.20 3.26
N ILE A 80 4.29 12.13 4.21
CA ILE A 80 3.78 11.87 5.57
C ILE A 80 2.29 12.19 5.71
N ASP A 81 1.62 12.57 4.62
CA ASP A 81 0.22 13.00 4.65
C ASP A 81 -0.72 11.83 4.92
N GLU A 82 -1.74 12.09 5.73
CA GLU A 82 -2.84 11.17 5.97
C GLU A 82 -3.96 11.37 4.94
N PRO A 83 -4.68 10.30 4.53
CA PRO A 83 -4.60 8.92 5.05
C PRO A 83 -3.58 8.03 4.31
N PHE A 84 -2.76 8.59 3.41
CA PHE A 84 -1.84 7.81 2.59
C PHE A 84 -0.76 7.12 3.44
N HIS A 85 -0.12 7.85 4.34
CA HIS A 85 1.02 7.33 5.11
C HIS A 85 0.66 6.09 5.94
N THR A 86 -0.45 6.13 6.69
CA THR A 86 -0.96 4.98 7.43
C THR A 86 -1.26 3.81 6.50
N LYS A 87 -1.92 4.06 5.37
CA LYS A 87 -2.30 3.00 4.43
C LYS A 87 -1.11 2.36 3.75
N PHE A 88 -0.15 3.17 3.30
CA PHE A 88 1.11 2.68 2.77
C PHE A 88 1.80 1.75 3.78
N TYR A 89 1.87 2.14 5.05
CA TYR A 89 2.44 1.32 6.10
C TYR A 89 1.67 0.00 6.32
N GLU A 90 0.33 0.03 6.32
CA GLU A 90 -0.50 -1.19 6.41
C GLU A 90 -0.21 -2.18 5.26
N PHE A 91 -0.02 -1.69 4.03
CA PHE A 91 0.38 -2.54 2.90
C PHE A 91 1.76 -3.18 3.13
N LEU A 92 2.74 -2.40 3.61
CA LEU A 92 4.06 -2.93 3.94
C LEU A 92 3.98 -4.01 5.01
N MET A 93 3.19 -3.82 6.07
CA MET A 93 3.01 -4.82 7.12
C MET A 93 2.45 -6.12 6.58
N ILE A 94 1.36 -6.06 5.80
CA ILE A 94 0.72 -7.26 5.28
C ILE A 94 1.69 -8.05 4.39
N ILE A 95 2.45 -7.37 3.53
CA ILE A 95 3.43 -8.04 2.65
C ILE A 95 4.65 -8.54 3.42
N ASN A 96 5.05 -7.86 4.49
CA ASN A 96 6.19 -8.28 5.29
C ASN A 96 5.88 -9.52 6.12
N ASP A 97 4.72 -9.54 6.75
CA ASP A 97 4.29 -10.59 7.68
C ASP A 97 3.78 -11.85 6.96
N ASN A 98 3.45 -11.75 5.67
CA ASN A 98 2.94 -12.86 4.89
C ASN A 98 3.87 -13.20 3.72
N ASN A 99 4.09 -14.49 3.50
CA ASN A 99 4.87 -14.99 2.37
C ASN A 99 3.98 -15.10 1.13
N PHE A 100 3.62 -13.94 0.56
CA PHE A 100 2.99 -13.89 -0.75
C PHE A 100 3.99 -14.27 -1.84
N MET A 101 3.51 -15.06 -2.80
CA MET A 101 4.31 -15.60 -3.89
C MET A 101 3.59 -15.36 -5.21
N ILE A 102 4.30 -15.10 -6.29
CA ILE A 102 3.73 -15.01 -7.65
C ILE A 102 4.25 -16.21 -8.44
N ILE A 103 3.35 -16.97 -9.07
CA ILE A 103 3.76 -18.14 -9.88
C ILE A 103 4.56 -17.63 -11.07
N ASP A 104 5.74 -18.22 -11.29
CA ASP A 104 6.52 -17.90 -12.48
C ASP A 104 5.76 -18.36 -13.74
N PRO A 105 5.38 -17.44 -14.65
CA PRO A 105 4.63 -17.77 -15.86
C PRO A 105 5.35 -18.79 -16.76
N LEU A 106 6.68 -18.86 -16.67
CA LEU A 106 7.52 -19.77 -17.45
C LEU A 106 7.83 -21.08 -16.72
N SER A 107 7.34 -21.24 -15.49
CA SER A 107 7.62 -22.42 -14.68
C SER A 107 7.00 -23.68 -15.28
N LYS A 108 7.82 -24.73 -15.40
CA LYS A 108 7.31 -26.08 -15.63
C LYS A 108 6.65 -26.62 -14.37
N VAL A 109 5.42 -27.10 -14.49
CA VAL A 109 4.68 -27.70 -13.37
C VAL A 109 4.95 -29.20 -13.33
N ILE A 110 5.53 -29.66 -12.22
CA ILE A 110 5.74 -31.09 -11.95
C ILE A 110 4.56 -31.59 -11.13
N THR A 111 3.79 -32.53 -11.68
CA THR A 111 2.69 -33.17 -10.95
C THR A 111 3.15 -34.52 -10.39
N ILE A 112 3.08 -34.67 -9.08
CA ILE A 112 3.46 -35.88 -8.36
C ILE A 112 2.20 -36.51 -7.78
N ASN A 113 1.98 -37.79 -8.09
CA ASN A 113 0.92 -38.59 -7.49
C ASN A 113 1.52 -39.48 -6.41
N MET A 114 1.16 -39.24 -5.17
CA MET A 114 1.58 -40.03 -4.02
C MET A 114 0.37 -40.75 -3.41
N ARG A 115 0.62 -41.85 -2.69
CA ARG A 115 -0.42 -42.48 -1.86
C ARG A 115 -0.08 -42.29 -0.40
N ASP A 116 -1.07 -41.91 0.40
CA ASP A 116 -0.91 -41.81 1.84
C ASP A 116 -0.93 -43.19 2.52
N LYS A 117 -0.73 -43.20 3.84
CA LYS A 117 -0.79 -44.39 4.69
C LYS A 117 -2.15 -45.13 4.66
N TYR A 118 -3.20 -44.51 4.10
CA TYR A 118 -4.54 -45.07 3.94
C TYR A 118 -4.86 -45.42 2.47
N ASN A 119 -3.83 -45.49 1.60
CA ASN A 119 -3.95 -45.81 0.19
C ASN A 119 -4.79 -44.78 -0.61
N LYS A 120 -4.98 -43.57 -0.09
CA LYS A 120 -5.62 -42.47 -0.83
C LYS A 120 -4.60 -41.78 -1.71
N VAL A 121 -4.95 -41.55 -2.97
CA VAL A 121 -4.13 -40.79 -3.90
C VAL A 121 -4.19 -39.31 -3.51
N GLN A 122 -3.02 -38.72 -3.31
CA GLN A 122 -2.82 -37.29 -3.16
C GLN A 122 -2.00 -36.82 -4.36
N THR A 123 -2.52 -35.83 -5.07
CA THR A 123 -1.82 -35.19 -6.17
C THR A 123 -1.26 -33.88 -5.67
N SER A 124 0.02 -33.67 -5.93
CA SER A 124 0.73 -32.45 -5.57
C SER A 124 1.45 -31.88 -6.79
N LYS A 125 1.49 -30.56 -6.88
CA LYS A 125 2.19 -29.80 -7.91
C LYS A 125 3.37 -29.06 -7.31
N SER A 126 4.50 -29.14 -7.99
CA SER A 126 5.67 -28.33 -7.71
C SER A 126 5.99 -27.42 -8.89
N TYR A 127 6.31 -26.17 -8.60
CA TYR A 127 6.58 -25.12 -9.60
C TYR A 127 7.48 -24.04 -8.99
N GLN A 128 8.02 -23.16 -9.83
CA GLN A 128 8.82 -22.02 -9.44
C GLN A 128 7.91 -20.81 -9.14
N VAL A 129 8.28 -20.03 -8.13
CA VAL A 129 7.56 -18.82 -7.72
C VAL A 129 8.54 -17.69 -7.42
N TYR A 130 8.10 -16.45 -7.66
CA TYR A 130 8.75 -15.24 -7.19
C TYR A 130 8.23 -14.84 -5.82
N SER A 131 9.07 -14.22 -5.00
CA SER A 131 8.62 -13.54 -3.78
C SER A 131 7.94 -12.22 -4.13
N THR A 132 6.67 -12.04 -3.78
CA THR A 132 5.94 -10.77 -4.02
C THR A 132 6.66 -9.60 -3.36
N LYS A 133 7.29 -9.84 -2.21
CA LYS A 133 8.08 -8.85 -1.50
C LYS A 133 9.28 -8.37 -2.33
N GLU A 134 9.99 -9.27 -3.00
CA GLU A 134 11.12 -8.92 -3.85
C GLU A 134 10.67 -8.19 -5.11
N ILE A 135 9.56 -8.64 -5.72
CA ILE A 135 8.92 -7.97 -6.85
C ILE A 135 8.62 -6.51 -6.52
N ILE A 136 7.99 -6.24 -5.37
CA ILE A 136 7.64 -4.89 -4.95
C ILE A 136 8.89 -4.04 -4.64
N LYS A 137 9.91 -4.63 -4.01
CA LYS A 137 11.19 -3.96 -3.74
C LYS A 137 11.92 -3.56 -5.01
N TYR A 138 11.71 -4.27 -6.12
CA TYR A 138 12.28 -3.95 -7.42
C TYR A 138 11.40 -2.96 -8.20
N ALA A 139 10.12 -3.28 -8.35
CA ALA A 139 9.17 -2.56 -9.20
C ALA A 139 8.97 -1.11 -8.75
N ILE A 140 8.82 -0.84 -7.45
CA ILE A 140 8.56 0.52 -6.97
C ILE A 140 9.74 1.47 -7.25
N PRO A 141 11.00 1.15 -6.90
CA PRO A 141 12.13 1.98 -7.30
C PRO A 141 12.21 2.20 -8.82
N TYR A 142 11.96 1.15 -9.62
CA TYR A 142 11.99 1.23 -11.08
C TYR A 142 11.01 2.27 -11.62
N CYS A 143 9.78 2.29 -11.13
CA CYS A 143 8.74 3.21 -11.62
C CYS A 143 8.63 4.53 -10.86
N MET A 144 9.39 4.74 -9.78
CA MET A 144 9.23 5.90 -8.89
C MET A 144 9.35 7.25 -9.62
N ASP A 145 10.26 7.36 -10.60
CA ASP A 145 10.42 8.59 -11.38
C ASP A 145 9.22 8.87 -12.29
N ASN A 146 8.55 7.82 -12.80
CA ASN A 146 7.30 7.97 -13.56
C ASN A 146 6.14 8.36 -12.65
N ILE A 147 6.04 7.73 -11.47
CA ILE A 147 5.02 8.07 -10.46
C ILE A 147 5.10 9.54 -10.06
N LYS A 148 6.31 10.07 -9.87
CA LYS A 148 6.55 11.45 -9.43
C LYS A 148 6.17 12.53 -10.46
N ARG A 149 5.94 12.16 -11.73
CA ARG A 149 5.48 13.10 -12.76
C ARG A 149 4.01 13.51 -12.55
N PHE A 150 3.25 12.71 -11.81
CA PHE A 150 1.88 13.00 -11.45
C PHE A 150 1.82 13.96 -10.25
N ASN A 151 0.67 14.60 -10.04
CA ASN A 151 0.47 15.37 -8.82
C ASN A 151 0.58 14.45 -7.58
N LYS A 152 0.90 15.04 -6.42
CA LYS A 152 1.18 14.30 -5.19
C LYS A 152 0.10 13.27 -4.83
N LYS A 153 -1.18 13.62 -4.97
CA LYS A 153 -2.30 12.75 -4.62
C LYS A 153 -2.41 11.55 -5.58
N ASP A 154 -2.27 11.79 -6.88
CA ASP A 154 -2.32 10.73 -7.88
C ASP A 154 -1.10 9.83 -7.80
N ALA A 155 0.09 10.41 -7.56
CA ALA A 155 1.32 9.67 -7.28
C ALA A 155 1.17 8.71 -6.08
N GLN A 156 0.57 9.19 -4.99
CA GLN A 156 0.26 8.37 -3.81
C GLN A 156 -0.72 7.24 -4.14
N ASN A 157 -1.79 7.52 -4.88
CA ASN A 157 -2.77 6.50 -5.30
C ASN A 157 -2.17 5.47 -6.26
N LEU A 158 -1.31 5.90 -7.18
CA LEU A 158 -0.57 5.03 -8.09
C LEU A 158 0.32 4.06 -7.31
N LEU A 159 1.05 4.55 -6.31
CA LEU A 159 1.88 3.70 -5.46
C LEU A 159 1.04 2.63 -4.75
N ILE A 160 -0.10 3.01 -4.15
CA ILE A 160 -1.02 2.04 -3.52
C ILE A 160 -1.56 1.04 -4.57
N SER A 161 -1.81 1.49 -5.78
CA SER A 161 -2.30 0.63 -6.87
C SER A 161 -1.28 -0.45 -7.26
N ILE A 162 0.03 -0.14 -7.25
CA ILE A 162 1.09 -1.12 -7.49
C ILE A 162 1.03 -2.25 -6.46
N PHE A 163 0.85 -1.92 -5.17
CA PHE A 163 0.66 -2.94 -4.13
C PHE A 163 -0.57 -3.82 -4.39
N VAL A 164 -1.68 -3.22 -4.81
CA VAL A 164 -2.91 -3.95 -5.12
C VAL A 164 -2.71 -4.88 -6.32
N VAL A 165 -2.06 -4.42 -7.39
CA VAL A 165 -1.74 -5.24 -8.57
C VAL A 165 -0.85 -6.42 -8.18
N ALA A 166 0.23 -6.16 -7.44
CA ALA A 166 1.13 -7.21 -6.97
C ALA A 166 0.39 -8.25 -6.09
N LEU A 167 -0.47 -7.80 -5.17
CA LEU A 167 -1.27 -8.69 -4.33
C LEU A 167 -2.31 -9.49 -5.13
N LYS A 168 -2.96 -8.90 -6.15
CA LYS A 168 -3.88 -9.62 -7.04
C LYS A 168 -3.19 -10.75 -7.80
N GLN A 169 -1.94 -10.53 -8.24
CA GLN A 169 -1.13 -11.56 -8.90
C GLN A 169 -0.55 -12.60 -7.94
N SER A 170 -0.60 -12.33 -6.63
CA SER A 170 0.01 -13.19 -5.63
C SER A 170 -0.92 -14.33 -5.20
N VAL A 171 -0.33 -15.48 -4.99
CA VAL A 171 -0.90 -16.64 -4.31
C VAL A 171 -0.41 -16.73 -2.88
N HIS A 172 -1.22 -17.32 -2.00
CA HIS A 172 -0.87 -17.60 -0.61
C HIS A 172 -1.21 -19.05 -0.27
N TYR A 173 -0.19 -19.91 -0.12
CA TYR A 173 -0.30 -21.32 0.30
C TYR A 173 -1.56 -22.04 -0.20
N LEU A 174 -1.60 -22.37 -1.50
CA LEU A 174 -2.73 -22.98 -2.24
C LEU A 174 -3.95 -22.10 -2.52
N SER A 175 -4.10 -20.94 -1.87
CA SER A 175 -5.13 -19.97 -2.26
C SER A 175 -4.72 -19.36 -3.60
N HIS A 176 -5.49 -19.64 -4.64
CA HIS A 176 -5.18 -19.21 -6.02
C HIS A 176 -5.18 -17.68 -6.20
N GLU A 177 -5.61 -16.93 -5.18
CA GLU A 177 -5.55 -15.47 -5.12
C GLU A 177 -5.34 -15.06 -3.66
N VAL A 178 -4.70 -13.92 -3.42
CA VAL A 178 -4.98 -13.17 -2.19
C VAL A 178 -6.48 -12.88 -2.20
N PRO A 179 -7.27 -13.32 -1.20
CA PRO A 179 -8.71 -13.10 -1.25
C PRO A 179 -8.99 -11.63 -1.48
N GLN A 180 -9.80 -11.27 -2.48
CA GLN A 180 -10.22 -9.87 -2.76
C GLN A 180 -10.70 -9.17 -1.48
N ASN A 181 -11.31 -9.94 -0.57
CA ASN A 181 -11.70 -9.54 0.78
C ASN A 181 -10.55 -8.94 1.65
N SER A 182 -9.30 -9.36 1.45
CA SER A 182 -8.13 -8.81 2.12
C SER A 182 -7.74 -7.44 1.56
N ILE A 183 -7.77 -7.28 0.23
CA ILE A 183 -7.53 -6.01 -0.46
C ILE A 183 -8.63 -5.00 -0.09
N ASP A 184 -9.89 -5.42 -0.12
CA ASP A 184 -11.02 -4.57 0.25
C ASP A 184 -10.97 -4.12 1.71
N LYS A 185 -10.46 -4.99 2.60
CA LYS A 185 -10.22 -4.63 4.02
C LYS A 185 -9.09 -3.63 4.17
N LEU A 186 -7.98 -3.78 3.43
CA LEU A 186 -6.87 -2.82 3.43
C LEU A 186 -7.33 -1.44 2.95
N LEU A 187 -8.11 -1.40 1.87
CA LEU A 187 -8.64 -0.15 1.31
C LEU A 187 -9.80 0.44 2.12
N LYS A 188 -10.35 -0.30 3.10
CA LYS A 188 -11.44 0.20 3.94
C LYS A 188 -11.02 1.46 4.70
N GLY A 189 -11.84 2.50 4.60
CA GLY A 189 -11.59 3.80 5.23
C GLY A 189 -10.56 4.67 4.50
N TYR A 190 -9.99 4.23 3.38
CA TYR A 190 -9.13 5.08 2.57
C TYR A 190 -9.99 6.01 1.71
N LYS A 191 -9.84 7.33 1.88
CA LYS A 191 -10.60 8.36 1.15
C LYS A 191 -10.52 8.21 -0.37
N HIS A 192 -9.44 7.61 -0.88
CA HIS A 192 -9.17 7.45 -2.31
C HIS A 192 -9.25 5.99 -2.78
N ALA A 193 -9.92 5.11 -2.03
CA ALA A 193 -10.08 3.70 -2.39
C ALA A 193 -10.67 3.49 -3.79
N GLN A 194 -11.66 4.29 -4.19
CA GLN A 194 -12.26 4.20 -5.53
C GLN A 194 -11.28 4.60 -6.63
N ALA A 195 -10.46 5.64 -6.40
CA ALA A 195 -9.45 6.06 -7.37
C ALA A 195 -8.39 4.97 -7.56
N VAL A 196 -7.94 4.33 -6.46
CA VAL A 196 -7.04 3.17 -6.53
C VAL A 196 -7.66 2.03 -7.35
N ARG A 197 -8.94 1.70 -7.14
CA ARG A 197 -9.62 0.66 -7.92
C ARG A 197 -9.66 0.98 -9.42
N SER A 198 -10.02 2.20 -9.78
CA SER A 198 -10.04 2.63 -11.18
C SER A 198 -8.65 2.63 -11.81
N ILE A 199 -7.60 3.03 -11.08
CA ILE A 199 -6.21 2.92 -11.56
C ILE A 199 -5.85 1.45 -11.80
N VAL A 200 -6.21 0.54 -10.88
CA VAL A 200 -5.94 -0.89 -11.03
C VAL A 200 -6.66 -1.46 -12.27
N GLU A 201 -7.91 -1.07 -12.50
CA GLU A 201 -8.66 -1.45 -13.71
C GLU A 201 -7.95 -0.96 -14.98
N LEU A 202 -7.52 0.31 -15.03
CA LEU A 202 -6.77 0.85 -16.16
C LEU A 202 -5.41 0.14 -16.37
N VAL A 203 -4.74 -0.23 -15.29
CA VAL A 203 -3.52 -1.05 -15.36
C VAL A 203 -3.84 -2.42 -15.93
N GLU A 204 -4.94 -3.07 -15.55
CA GLU A 204 -5.37 -4.37 -16.08
C GLU A 204 -5.78 -4.31 -17.56
N GLU A 205 -6.39 -3.19 -17.98
CA GLU A 205 -6.74 -2.88 -19.36
C GLU A 205 -5.53 -2.46 -20.23
N ALA A 206 -4.33 -2.41 -19.63
CA ALA A 206 -3.08 -2.01 -20.29
C ALA A 206 -3.12 -0.59 -20.88
N ASP A 207 -3.68 0.37 -20.14
CA ASP A 207 -3.65 1.79 -20.49
C ASP A 207 -2.21 2.27 -20.71
N GLU A 208 -1.97 2.99 -21.82
CA GLU A 208 -0.64 3.43 -22.24
C GLU A 208 0.05 4.33 -21.21
N GLN A 209 -0.70 5.17 -20.48
CA GLN A 209 -0.12 6.08 -19.49
C GLN A 209 0.35 5.34 -18.23
N LEU A 210 -0.24 4.18 -17.95
CA LEU A 210 0.05 3.37 -16.76
C LEU A 210 0.83 2.10 -17.06
N TYR A 211 1.19 1.87 -18.33
CA TYR A 211 1.92 0.69 -18.79
C TYR A 211 3.22 0.46 -18.00
N PHE A 212 3.89 1.53 -17.57
CA PHE A 212 5.10 1.47 -16.76
C PHE A 212 4.94 0.65 -15.46
N ILE A 213 3.72 0.52 -14.93
CA ILE A 213 3.43 -0.33 -13.75
C ILE A 213 3.58 -1.80 -14.13
N GLN A 214 2.93 -2.23 -15.20
CA GLN A 214 3.03 -3.61 -15.68
C GLN A 214 4.48 -3.92 -16.10
N GLU A 215 5.10 -3.01 -16.84
CA GLU A 215 6.49 -3.12 -17.27
C GLU A 215 7.42 -3.34 -16.07
N SER A 216 7.26 -2.57 -14.98
CA SER A 216 8.10 -2.72 -13.79
C SER A 216 7.97 -4.08 -13.11
N ILE A 217 6.79 -4.73 -13.18
CA ILE A 217 6.57 -6.06 -12.63
C ILE A 217 7.14 -7.12 -13.57
N TYR A 218 6.93 -6.98 -14.88
CA TYR A 218 7.49 -7.91 -15.87
C TYR A 218 9.02 -7.87 -15.89
N ASP A 219 9.61 -6.68 -15.80
CA ASP A 219 11.07 -6.52 -15.69
C ASP A 219 11.59 -7.21 -14.44
N ALA A 220 10.86 -7.13 -13.31
CA ALA A 220 11.22 -7.85 -12.10
C ALA A 220 11.28 -9.39 -12.29
N PHE A 221 10.39 -9.98 -13.11
CA PHE A 221 10.46 -11.41 -13.45
C PHE A 221 11.71 -11.79 -14.27
N THR A 222 12.35 -10.84 -14.95
CA THR A 222 13.57 -11.11 -15.72
C THR A 222 14.85 -11.05 -14.89
N VAL A 223 14.81 -10.29 -13.77
CA VAL A 223 15.99 -9.99 -12.95
C VAL A 223 16.02 -10.80 -11.66
N LEU A 224 14.86 -11.09 -11.07
CA LEU A 224 14.78 -11.76 -9.78
C LEU A 224 14.91 -13.27 -9.89
N GLU A 225 15.39 -13.89 -8.82
CA GLU A 225 15.49 -15.34 -8.72
C GLU A 225 14.13 -15.96 -8.33
N THR A 226 13.85 -17.15 -8.86
CA THR A 226 12.70 -17.94 -8.46
C THR A 226 13.04 -18.94 -7.37
N PHE A 227 12.04 -19.30 -6.57
CA PHE A 227 12.15 -20.32 -5.53
C PHE A 227 11.27 -21.53 -5.87
N PRO A 228 11.72 -22.76 -5.55
CA PRO A 228 10.89 -23.94 -5.69
C PRO A 228 9.76 -23.91 -4.66
N TYR A 229 8.52 -24.10 -5.10
CA TYR A 229 7.34 -24.22 -4.27
C TYR A 229 6.66 -25.57 -4.49
N ASN A 230 6.12 -26.14 -3.41
CA ASN A 230 5.33 -27.35 -3.43
C ASN A 230 3.98 -27.12 -2.74
N ASP A 231 2.91 -27.41 -3.47
CA ASP A 231 1.54 -27.22 -3.02
C ASP A 231 1.07 -28.27 -2.00
N SER A 232 1.90 -29.26 -1.65
CA SER A 232 1.61 -30.22 -0.57
C SER A 232 1.62 -29.60 0.84
N GLU A 233 2.09 -28.35 0.97
CA GLU A 233 2.12 -27.65 2.25
C GLU A 233 0.71 -27.30 2.75
N VAL A 234 0.51 -27.39 4.06
CA VAL A 234 -0.76 -27.01 4.70
C VAL A 234 -1.01 -25.52 4.50
N SER A 235 -2.21 -25.16 4.03
CA SER A 235 -2.64 -23.78 3.89
C SER A 235 -2.45 -23.02 5.21
N LYS A 236 -1.65 -21.95 5.18
CA LYS A 236 -1.49 -21.05 6.33
C LYS A 236 -2.55 -19.97 6.28
N VAL A 237 -3.03 -19.56 7.45
CA VAL A 237 -3.92 -18.41 7.57
C VAL A 237 -3.10 -17.14 7.39
N ILE A 238 -3.62 -16.17 6.64
CA ILE A 238 -2.99 -14.85 6.51
C ILE A 238 -2.86 -14.22 7.89
N GLU A 239 -1.62 -13.90 8.28
CA GLU A 239 -1.30 -13.21 9.52
C GLU A 239 -1.77 -11.75 9.43
N LYS A 240 -2.45 -11.31 10.49
CA LYS A 240 -3.01 -9.96 10.59
C LYS A 240 -2.65 -9.38 11.95
N ARG A 241 -1.80 -8.36 11.98
CA ARG A 241 -1.64 -7.55 13.19
C ARG A 241 -2.91 -6.73 13.42
N ARG A 242 -3.30 -6.59 14.69
CA ARG A 242 -4.58 -5.95 15.06
C ARG A 242 -4.59 -4.45 14.76
N GLN A 243 -3.44 -3.77 14.87
CA GLN A 243 -3.28 -2.33 14.61
C GLN A 243 -1.82 -2.03 14.21
N PRO A 244 -1.58 -0.98 13.39
CA PRO A 244 -0.23 -0.45 13.24
C PRO A 244 0.30 0.04 14.60
N PRO A 245 1.63 0.04 14.81
CA PRO A 245 2.23 0.54 16.04
C PRO A 245 1.87 2.02 16.28
N GLN A 246 2.07 2.51 17.51
CA GLN A 246 1.80 3.91 17.81
C GLN A 246 2.78 4.80 17.03
N LYS A 247 2.25 5.83 16.34
CA LYS A 247 3.10 6.79 15.64
C LYS A 247 3.91 7.56 16.67
N LEU A 248 5.22 7.58 16.50
CA LEU A 248 6.13 8.36 17.31
C LEU A 248 6.89 9.28 16.37
N LEU A 249 6.82 10.60 16.59
CA LEU A 249 7.65 11.54 15.85
C LEU A 249 9.11 11.31 16.26
N GLN A 250 9.84 10.57 15.44
CA GLN A 250 11.26 10.31 15.68
C GLN A 250 12.09 11.23 14.79
N LYS A 251 12.98 11.99 15.42
CA LYS A 251 14.05 12.72 14.73
C LYS A 251 15.15 11.72 14.40
N ILE A 252 15.37 11.46 13.11
CA ILE A 252 16.46 10.62 12.60
C ILE A 252 17.59 11.49 12.04
#